data_AF-A0A959BS42-F1
#
_entry.id   AF-A0A959BS42-F1
#
_cell.length_a   1.000
_cell.length_b   1.000
_cell.length_c   1.000
_cell.angle_alpha   90.00
_cell.angle_beta   90.00
_cell.angle_gamma   90.00
#
_symmetry.space_group_name_H-M   'P 1'
#
loop_
_entity.id
_entity.type
_entity.pdbx_description
1 polymer ?
#
loop_
_entity_poly.entity_id
_entity_poly.type
_entity_poly.pdbx_seq_one_letter_code
_entity_poly.pdbx_strand_id
1 'polypeptide(L)'
;MEKIKVAVNGYGVIGKRVADAVMLQPDMELAGVCDVATDWRIKVANTRDISMYAFSYGAAEKMREAGITVTGVLDDLLKQVDIVVDCAPKKYGAQNAERYRLAGVKFIVQGGESHNTTGHSFVAEANYETAIGRTSTRVVSCNTTSIVRTLTALKRAGLLKSARGTLLRRATDPWESHL
;
A
#
# COMPACT_ATOMS: atom_id res chain seq x y z
N MET A 1 0.26 -24.75 -3.11
CA MET A 1 1.17 -23.76 -2.50
C MET A 1 0.41 -23.08 -1.40
N GLU A 2 1.07 -22.81 -0.27
CA GLU A 2 0.51 -21.93 0.75
C GLU A 2 0.40 -20.51 0.17
N LYS A 3 -0.74 -19.84 0.37
CA LYS A 3 -0.97 -18.49 -0.15
C LYS A 3 -0.22 -17.48 0.71
N ILE A 4 0.30 -16.43 0.08
CA ILE A 4 0.90 -15.32 0.81
C ILE A 4 -0.20 -14.50 1.49
N LYS A 5 -0.12 -14.37 2.81
CA LYS A 5 -1.06 -13.58 3.61
C LYS A 5 -0.65 -12.12 3.58
N VAL A 6 -1.50 -11.29 2.96
CA VAL A 6 -1.25 -9.88 2.76
C VAL A 6 -2.16 -9.05 3.65
N ALA A 7 -1.56 -8.14 4.42
CA ALA A 7 -2.28 -7.05 5.08
C ALA A 7 -2.21 -5.78 4.24
N VAL A 8 -3.28 -4.98 4.25
CA VAL A 8 -3.25 -3.62 3.67
C VAL A 8 -3.46 -2.60 4.79
N ASN A 9 -2.49 -1.69 4.98
CA ASN A 9 -2.62 -0.61 5.96
C ASN A 9 -3.01 0.70 5.25
N GLY A 10 -4.22 1.19 5.52
CA GLY A 10 -4.82 2.37 4.91
C GLY A 10 -5.72 2.03 3.73
N TYR A 11 -7.03 1.95 3.95
CA TYR A 11 -8.08 1.65 2.96
C TYR A 11 -8.55 2.90 2.19
N GLY A 12 -7.60 3.74 1.79
CA GLY A 12 -7.84 4.93 1.00
C GLY A 12 -8.04 4.63 -0.49
N VAL A 13 -7.67 5.60 -1.34
CA VAL A 13 -7.75 5.46 -2.81
C VAL A 13 -6.94 4.28 -3.32
N ILE A 14 -5.70 4.15 -2.85
CA ILE A 14 -4.78 3.10 -3.30
C ILE A 14 -5.09 1.80 -2.57
N GLY A 15 -5.20 1.82 -1.24
CA GLY A 15 -5.34 0.60 -0.44
C GLY A 15 -6.55 -0.25 -0.80
N LYS A 16 -7.72 0.35 -1.07
CA LYS A 16 -8.89 -0.45 -1.50
C LYS A 16 -8.68 -1.19 -2.82
N ARG A 17 -7.97 -0.54 -3.76
CA ARG A 17 -7.65 -1.12 -5.07
C ARG A 17 -6.58 -2.20 -4.95
N VAL A 18 -5.64 -2.03 -4.03
CA VAL A 18 -4.65 -3.06 -3.68
C VAL A 18 -5.34 -4.26 -3.04
N ALA A 19 -6.23 -4.05 -2.07
CA ALA A 19 -7.00 -5.11 -1.43
C ALA A 19 -7.81 -5.92 -2.46
N ASP A 20 -8.49 -5.25 -3.39
CA ASP A 20 -9.19 -5.89 -4.50
C ASP A 20 -8.23 -6.71 -5.39
N ALA A 21 -7.07 -6.14 -5.75
CA ALA A 21 -6.09 -6.84 -6.57
C ALA A 21 -5.54 -8.10 -5.88
N VAL A 22 -5.27 -8.04 -4.57
CA VAL A 22 -4.82 -9.17 -3.75
C VAL A 22 -5.87 -10.28 -3.74
N MET A 23 -7.15 -9.94 -3.50
CA MET A 23 -8.24 -10.93 -3.48
C MET A 23 -8.44 -11.64 -4.83
N LEU A 24 -8.00 -11.02 -5.94
CA LEU A 24 -8.06 -11.61 -7.28
C LEU A 24 -6.87 -12.52 -7.60
N GLN A 25 -5.79 -12.51 -6.80
CA GLN A 25 -4.62 -13.35 -7.08
C GLN A 25 -4.82 -14.78 -6.54
N PRO A 26 -4.54 -15.83 -7.33
CA PRO A 26 -4.73 -17.21 -6.89
C PRO A 26 -3.72 -17.66 -5.83
N ASP A 27 -2.57 -16.98 -5.73
CA ASP A 27 -1.44 -17.26 -4.85
C ASP A 27 -1.34 -16.32 -3.64
N MET A 28 -2.32 -15.42 -3.47
CA MET A 28 -2.39 -14.50 -2.32
C MET A 28 -3.73 -14.60 -1.60
N GLU A 29 -3.73 -14.15 -0.35
CA GLU A 29 -4.91 -14.03 0.49
C GLU A 29 -4.89 -12.69 1.22
N LEU A 30 -6.00 -11.95 1.18
CA LEU A 30 -6.16 -10.74 1.96
C LEU A 30 -6.51 -11.11 3.40
N ALA A 31 -5.52 -11.07 4.30
CA ALA A 31 -5.71 -11.39 5.71
C ALA A 31 -6.48 -10.31 6.47
N GLY A 32 -6.42 -9.06 6.00
CA GLY A 32 -7.17 -7.96 6.59
C GLY A 32 -6.72 -6.58 6.13
N VAL A 33 -7.55 -5.61 6.48
CA VAL A 33 -7.32 -4.19 6.21
C VAL A 33 -7.24 -3.46 7.54
N CYS A 34 -6.21 -2.64 7.71
CA CYS A 34 -6.02 -1.78 8.87
C CYS A 34 -6.28 -0.31 8.53
N ASP A 35 -6.99 0.44 9.37
CA ASP A 35 -7.17 1.89 9.19
C ASP A 35 -7.34 2.64 10.53
N VAL A 36 -7.39 3.97 10.46
CA VAL A 36 -7.84 4.88 11.53
C VAL A 36 -9.19 5.55 11.20
N ALA A 37 -9.59 5.53 9.93
CA ALA A 37 -10.79 6.19 9.47
C ALA A 37 -12.06 5.49 9.98
N THR A 38 -13.12 6.27 10.19
CA THR A 38 -14.45 5.78 10.62
C THR A 38 -15.54 6.12 9.60
N ASP A 39 -15.14 6.59 8.42
CA ASP A 39 -16.05 7.06 7.39
C ASP A 39 -16.66 5.91 6.55
N TRP A 40 -17.53 6.29 5.61
CA TRP A 40 -18.27 5.37 4.75
C TRP A 40 -17.38 4.38 3.98
N ARG A 41 -16.12 4.72 3.66
CA ARG A 41 -15.21 3.84 2.91
C ARG A 41 -14.90 2.57 3.68
N ILE A 42 -14.74 2.71 5.00
CA ILE A 42 -14.48 1.59 5.90
C ILE A 42 -15.74 0.75 6.10
N LYS A 43 -16.91 1.39 6.16
CA LYS A 43 -18.19 0.67 6.20
C LYS A 43 -18.39 -0.22 4.97
N VAL A 44 -17.98 0.22 3.79
CA VAL A 44 -18.03 -0.60 2.56
C VAL A 44 -17.11 -1.82 2.67
N ALA A 45 -15.91 -1.69 3.25
CA ALA A 45 -15.05 -2.86 3.47
C ALA A 45 -15.74 -3.91 4.38
N ASN A 46 -16.41 -3.46 5.44
CA ASN A 46 -17.14 -4.33 6.36
C ASN A 46 -18.29 -5.09 5.66
N THR A 47 -18.93 -4.49 4.65
CA THR A 47 -19.98 -5.18 3.86
C THR A 47 -19.46 -6.26 2.91
N ARG A 48 -18.14 -6.33 2.70
CA ARG A 48 -17.51 -7.25 1.74
C ARG A 48 -16.80 -8.44 2.42
N ASP A 49 -17.14 -8.73 3.67
CA ASP A 49 -16.49 -9.75 4.50
C ASP A 49 -14.96 -9.59 4.61
N ILE A 50 -14.47 -8.36 4.46
CA ILE A 50 -13.06 -8.04 4.69
C ILE A 50 -12.85 -7.85 6.18
N SER A 51 -11.91 -8.62 6.76
CA SER A 51 -11.56 -8.47 8.18
C SER A 51 -10.92 -7.10 8.44
N MET A 52 -11.59 -6.31 9.27
CA MET A 52 -11.21 -4.94 9.58
C MET A 52 -10.42 -4.87 10.88
N TYR A 53 -9.27 -4.21 10.82
CA TYR A 53 -8.39 -3.95 11.93
C TYR A 53 -8.27 -2.44 12.15
N ALA A 54 -8.14 -2.04 13.40
CA ALA A 54 -7.84 -0.66 13.74
C ALA A 54 -6.34 -0.46 13.90
N PHE A 55 -5.83 0.73 13.59
CA PHE A 55 -4.41 1.02 13.77
C PHE A 55 -3.94 0.96 15.24
N SER A 56 -4.84 1.25 16.17
CA SER A 56 -4.60 1.24 17.62
C SER A 56 -5.90 0.97 18.38
N TYR A 57 -5.79 0.68 19.68
CA TYR A 57 -6.96 0.46 20.54
C TYR A 57 -7.90 1.68 20.58
N GLY A 58 -7.36 2.90 20.67
CA GLY A 58 -8.20 4.11 20.62
C GLY A 58 -8.87 4.34 19.26
N ALA A 59 -8.28 3.88 18.16
CA ALA A 59 -8.96 3.87 16.86
C ALA A 59 -10.06 2.79 16.81
N ALA A 60 -9.83 1.64 17.45
CA ALA A 60 -10.81 0.56 17.51
C ALA A 60 -12.10 1.00 18.23
N GLU A 61 -11.98 1.75 19.32
CA GLU A 61 -13.13 2.32 20.05
C GLU A 61 -13.96 3.23 19.14
N LYS A 62 -13.31 4.20 18.48
CA LYS A 62 -13.99 5.12 17.54
C LYS A 62 -14.65 4.40 16.38
N MET A 63 -14.02 3.36 15.85
CA MET A 63 -14.60 2.54 14.79
C MET A 63 -15.86 1.79 15.27
N ARG A 64 -15.82 1.20 16.46
CA ARG A 64 -16.99 0.51 17.06
C ARG A 64 -18.13 1.49 17.32
N GLU A 65 -17.85 2.68 17.85
CA GLU A 65 -18.84 3.75 18.03
C GLU A 65 -19.49 4.16 16.70
N ALA A 66 -18.73 4.15 15.60
CA ALA A 66 -19.24 4.42 14.27
C ALA A 66 -20.01 3.25 13.63
N GLY A 67 -20.18 2.13 14.35
CA GLY A 67 -20.88 0.93 13.89
C GLY A 67 -20.04 0.03 12.96
N ILE A 68 -18.71 0.11 13.05
CA ILE A 68 -17.79 -0.73 12.27
C ILE A 68 -17.37 -1.93 13.14
N THR A 69 -17.53 -3.14 12.60
CA THR A 69 -17.02 -4.35 13.26
C THR A 69 -15.50 -4.39 13.11
N VAL A 70 -14.78 -4.49 14.24
CA VAL A 70 -13.32 -4.52 14.27
C VAL A 70 -12.85 -5.83 14.87
N THR A 71 -12.06 -6.59 14.10
CA THR A 71 -11.49 -7.89 14.46
C THR A 71 -10.35 -7.76 15.48
N GLY A 72 -9.56 -6.71 15.41
CA GLY A 72 -8.42 -6.47 16.30
C GLY A 72 -7.66 -5.19 15.96
N VAL A 73 -6.45 -5.06 16.47
CA VAL A 73 -5.56 -3.93 16.13
C VAL A 73 -4.44 -4.35 15.16
N LEU A 74 -3.70 -3.37 14.63
CA LEU A 74 -2.58 -3.62 13.71
C LEU A 74 -1.61 -4.68 14.24
N ASP A 75 -1.27 -4.63 15.52
CA ASP A 75 -0.31 -5.57 16.12
C ASP A 75 -0.83 -7.02 16.10
N ASP A 76 -2.15 -7.24 16.13
CA ASP A 76 -2.73 -8.57 15.97
C ASP A 76 -2.70 -9.02 14.51
N LEU A 77 -2.96 -8.11 13.58
CA LEU A 77 -2.84 -8.37 12.15
C LEU A 77 -1.40 -8.73 11.76
N LEU A 78 -0.40 -8.07 12.33
CA LEU A 78 1.02 -8.35 12.04
C LEU A 78 1.47 -9.76 12.46
N LYS A 79 0.83 -10.38 13.46
CA LYS A 79 1.18 -11.74 13.91
C LYS A 79 0.77 -12.84 12.92
N GLN A 80 -0.07 -12.52 11.95
CA GLN A 80 -0.71 -13.52 11.08
C GLN A 80 -0.47 -13.28 9.58
N VAL A 81 0.39 -12.32 9.21
CA VAL A 81 0.65 -11.97 7.81
C VAL A 81 2.12 -12.10 7.44
N ASP A 82 2.36 -12.40 6.17
CA ASP A 82 3.71 -12.51 5.62
C ASP A 82 4.22 -11.14 5.15
N ILE A 83 3.31 -10.27 4.70
CA ILE A 83 3.64 -8.97 4.13
C ILE A 83 2.54 -7.93 4.37
N VAL A 84 2.96 -6.68 4.60
CA VAL A 84 2.08 -5.51 4.65
C VAL A 84 2.27 -4.64 3.41
N VAL A 85 1.18 -4.26 2.76
CA VAL A 85 1.16 -3.16 1.80
C VAL A 85 0.67 -1.90 2.50
N ASP A 86 1.60 -1.03 2.88
CA ASP A 86 1.29 0.26 3.48
C ASP A 86 0.88 1.25 2.40
N CYS A 87 -0.37 1.70 2.52
CA CYS A 87 -1.07 2.69 1.71
C CYS A 87 -1.51 3.90 2.55
N ALA A 88 -0.88 4.11 3.71
CA ALA A 88 -1.16 5.24 4.57
C ALA A 88 -0.77 6.56 3.89
N PRO A 89 -1.32 7.70 4.34
CA PRO A 89 -0.92 9.01 3.83
C PRO A 89 0.59 9.24 4.00
N LYS A 90 1.12 10.15 3.17
CA LYS A 90 2.53 10.52 3.18
C LYS A 90 3.01 10.84 4.61
N LYS A 91 4.23 10.42 4.93
CA LYS A 91 4.93 10.53 6.23
C LYS A 91 4.60 9.42 7.23
N TYR A 92 3.41 8.83 7.17
CA TYR A 92 3.06 7.74 8.08
C TYR A 92 3.72 6.42 7.69
N GLY A 93 3.93 6.17 6.39
CA GLY A 93 4.57 4.94 5.91
C GLY A 93 5.97 4.73 6.51
N ALA A 94 6.80 5.78 6.62
CA ALA A 94 8.10 5.69 7.29
C ALA A 94 8.02 5.39 8.79
N GLN A 95 7.00 5.90 9.48
CA GLN A 95 6.77 5.62 10.91
C GLN A 95 6.28 4.19 11.10
N ASN A 96 5.35 3.74 10.26
CA ASN A 96 4.80 2.39 10.30
C ASN A 96 5.83 1.33 9.91
N ALA A 97 6.76 1.67 9.00
CA ALA A 97 7.84 0.78 8.60
C ALA A 97 8.65 0.25 9.79
N GLU A 98 8.85 1.05 10.83
CA GLU A 98 9.57 0.60 12.03
C GLU A 98 8.79 -0.47 12.79
N ARG A 99 7.47 -0.32 12.90
CA ARG A 99 6.61 -1.34 13.52
C ARG A 99 6.66 -2.66 12.74
N TYR A 100 6.68 -2.61 11.41
CA TYR A 100 6.80 -3.80 10.57
C TYR A 100 8.15 -4.50 10.74
N ARG A 101 9.25 -3.73 10.83
CA ARG A 101 10.58 -4.27 11.10
C ARG A 101 10.63 -4.97 12.46
N LEU A 102 10.08 -4.34 13.50
CA LEU A 102 10.02 -4.92 14.84
C LEU A 102 9.18 -6.21 14.88
N ALA A 103 8.11 -6.27 14.09
CA ALA A 103 7.29 -7.48 13.94
C ALA A 103 7.94 -8.57 13.06
N GLY A 104 9.07 -8.28 12.39
CA GLY A 104 9.72 -9.20 11.45
C GLY A 104 8.93 -9.42 10.15
N VAL A 105 7.98 -8.54 9.83
CA VAL A 105 7.07 -8.67 8.68
C VAL A 105 7.60 -7.88 7.49
N LYS A 106 7.53 -8.47 6.28
CA LYS A 106 7.93 -7.77 5.06
C LYS A 106 6.97 -6.62 4.77
N PHE A 107 7.42 -5.58 4.08
CA PHE A 107 6.51 -4.47 3.78
C PHE A 107 6.80 -3.71 2.49
N ILE A 108 5.73 -3.17 1.91
CA ILE A 108 5.75 -2.31 0.74
C ILE A 108 5.19 -0.95 1.15
N VAL A 109 5.90 0.15 0.81
CA VAL A 109 5.39 1.52 0.99
C VAL A 109 5.14 2.19 -0.36
N GLN A 110 4.23 3.17 -0.39
CA GLN A 110 3.91 3.90 -1.62
C GLN A 110 4.90 5.03 -1.92
N GLY A 111 4.81 5.56 -3.14
CA GLY A 111 5.73 6.56 -3.68
C GLY A 111 5.68 7.94 -3.02
N GLY A 112 4.77 8.14 -2.06
CA GLY A 112 4.78 9.31 -1.18
C GLY A 112 5.98 9.32 -0.23
N GLU A 113 6.50 8.14 0.13
CA GLU A 113 7.60 7.98 1.06
C GLU A 113 8.97 8.22 0.43
N SER A 114 9.98 8.51 1.26
CA SER A 114 11.37 8.68 0.81
C SER A 114 11.95 7.36 0.32
N HIS A 115 12.91 7.42 -0.61
CA HIS A 115 13.69 6.25 -1.02
C HIS A 115 14.37 5.58 0.18
N ASN A 116 14.88 6.41 1.11
CA ASN A 116 15.61 5.94 2.30
C ASN A 116 14.73 5.11 3.25
N THR A 117 13.40 5.19 3.16
CA THR A 117 12.50 4.39 3.99
C THR A 117 12.73 2.89 3.80
N THR A 118 13.11 2.46 2.58
CA THR A 118 13.37 1.04 2.27
C THR A 118 14.75 0.80 1.66
N GLY A 119 15.47 1.86 1.28
CA GLY A 119 16.72 1.76 0.52
C GLY A 119 16.53 1.12 -0.86
N HIS A 120 15.30 1.03 -1.34
CA HIS A 120 14.95 0.42 -2.61
C HIS A 120 13.75 1.15 -3.24
N SER A 121 13.65 1.10 -4.56
CA SER A 121 12.51 1.65 -5.28
C SER A 121 12.19 0.77 -6.46
N PHE A 122 10.90 0.57 -6.71
CA PHE A 122 10.44 -0.52 -7.55
C PHE A 122 9.48 -0.05 -8.63
N VAL A 123 9.75 -0.50 -9.85
CA VAL A 123 8.83 -0.56 -10.98
C VAL A 123 9.03 -1.92 -11.63
N ALA A 124 8.01 -2.78 -11.56
CA ALA A 124 8.11 -4.20 -11.95
C ALA A 124 8.78 -4.40 -13.31
N GLU A 125 8.36 -3.69 -14.34
CA GLU A 125 8.93 -3.85 -15.68
C GLU A 125 10.40 -3.43 -15.77
N ALA A 126 10.89 -2.54 -14.90
CA ALA A 126 12.21 -1.95 -15.00
C ALA A 126 13.28 -2.62 -14.13
N ASN A 127 12.90 -3.12 -12.94
CA ASN A 127 13.85 -3.65 -11.98
C ASN A 127 13.24 -4.73 -11.06
N TYR A 128 12.49 -5.67 -11.63
CA TYR A 128 11.87 -6.75 -10.86
C TYR A 128 12.91 -7.55 -10.05
N GLU A 129 14.00 -7.92 -10.70
CA GLU A 129 15.04 -8.79 -10.17
C GLU A 129 15.69 -8.21 -8.91
N THR A 130 15.74 -6.87 -8.80
CA THR A 130 16.35 -6.20 -7.65
C THR A 130 15.49 -6.26 -6.40
N ALA A 131 14.22 -6.66 -6.51
CA ALA A 131 13.31 -6.85 -5.37
C ALA A 131 13.31 -8.28 -4.81
N ILE A 132 13.88 -9.25 -5.52
CA ILE A 132 13.89 -10.66 -5.10
C ILE A 132 14.66 -10.78 -3.78
N GLY A 133 14.06 -11.48 -2.82
CA GLY A 133 14.65 -11.72 -1.49
C GLY A 133 14.66 -10.52 -0.54
N ARG A 134 14.19 -9.34 -0.97
CA ARG A 134 14.14 -8.17 -0.09
C ARG A 134 13.03 -8.29 0.96
N THR A 135 13.27 -7.66 2.11
CA THR A 135 12.30 -7.53 3.19
C THR A 135 11.40 -6.30 3.02
N SER A 136 11.85 -5.30 2.27
CA SER A 136 11.05 -4.11 1.99
C SER A 136 11.36 -3.47 0.65
N THR A 137 10.39 -2.73 0.13
CA THR A 137 10.53 -1.93 -1.09
C THR A 137 9.55 -0.77 -1.13
N ARG A 138 9.90 0.31 -1.85
CA ARG A 138 8.99 1.41 -2.17
C ARG A 138 8.51 1.29 -3.61
N VAL A 139 7.21 1.09 -3.82
CA VAL A 139 6.62 1.31 -5.14
C VAL A 139 6.64 2.81 -5.42
N VAL A 140 7.21 3.24 -6.54
CA VAL A 140 7.36 4.68 -6.83
C VAL A 140 6.01 5.34 -7.12
N SER A 141 6.00 6.68 -7.21
CA SER A 141 4.76 7.44 -7.40
C SER A 141 4.05 7.10 -8.73
N CYS A 142 2.78 7.48 -8.87
CA CYS A 142 2.01 7.31 -10.10
C CYS A 142 2.72 7.91 -11.33
N ASN A 143 3.19 9.16 -11.22
CA ASN A 143 3.93 9.84 -12.29
C ASN A 143 5.29 9.20 -12.56
N THR A 144 6.01 8.78 -11.51
CA THR A 144 7.29 8.10 -11.70
C THR A 144 7.09 6.75 -12.40
N THR A 145 6.05 6.00 -12.03
CA THR A 145 5.74 4.71 -12.64
C THR A 145 5.43 4.86 -14.13
N SER A 146 4.60 5.84 -14.52
CA SER A 146 4.27 6.07 -15.92
C SER A 146 5.50 6.47 -16.74
N ILE A 147 6.33 7.39 -16.24
CA ILE A 147 7.56 7.81 -16.90
C ILE A 147 8.54 6.63 -17.04
N VAL A 148 8.76 5.86 -15.96
CA VAL A 148 9.72 4.76 -15.98
C VAL A 148 9.29 3.66 -16.96
N ARG A 149 8.00 3.33 -17.07
CA ARG A 149 7.52 2.36 -18.07
C ARG A 149 7.88 2.79 -19.49
N THR A 150 7.51 4.00 -19.88
CA THR A 150 7.80 4.52 -21.24
C THR A 150 9.28 4.65 -21.51
N LEU A 151 10.04 5.28 -20.59
CA LEU A 151 11.46 5.51 -20.79
C LEU A 151 12.27 4.21 -20.75
N THR A 152 11.88 3.22 -19.94
CA THR A 152 12.57 1.93 -19.90
C THR A 152 12.40 1.16 -21.21
N ALA A 153 11.21 1.19 -21.81
CA ALA A 153 10.99 0.60 -23.12
C ALA A 153 11.89 1.24 -24.20
N LEU A 154 11.94 2.57 -24.25
CA LEU A 154 12.82 3.30 -25.19
C LEU A 154 14.31 3.02 -24.93
N LYS A 155 14.71 2.91 -23.66
CA LYS A 155 16.08 2.57 -23.25
C LYS A 155 16.47 1.18 -23.75
N ARG A 156 15.60 0.18 -23.57
CA ARG A 156 15.83 -1.20 -24.03
C ARG A 156 15.96 -1.30 -25.54
N ALA A 157 15.21 -0.48 -26.28
CA ALA A 157 15.31 -0.38 -27.74
C ALA A 157 16.55 0.39 -28.23
N GLY A 158 17.39 0.93 -27.33
CA GLY A 158 18.55 1.76 -27.70
C GLY A 158 18.18 3.15 -28.24
N LEU A 159 16.93 3.59 -28.04
CA LEU A 159 16.40 4.86 -28.58
C LEU A 159 16.47 6.02 -27.57
N LEU A 160 16.74 5.74 -26.30
CA LEU A 160 16.77 6.76 -25.26
C LEU A 160 18.18 7.32 -25.06
N LYS A 161 18.44 8.52 -25.62
CA LYS A 161 19.65 9.31 -25.32
C LYS A 161 19.44 10.26 -24.14
N SER A 162 18.33 10.98 -24.12
CA SER A 162 17.93 11.89 -23.05
C SER A 162 16.41 12.10 -23.07
N ALA A 163 15.84 12.48 -21.93
CA ALA A 163 14.42 12.83 -21.80
C ALA A 163 14.26 14.13 -21.01
N ARG A 164 13.30 14.94 -21.44
CA ARG A 164 12.83 16.14 -20.73
C ARG A 164 11.32 16.09 -20.74
N GLY A 165 10.68 16.43 -19.63
CA GLY A 165 9.22 16.36 -19.52
C GLY A 165 8.69 17.38 -18.53
N THR A 166 7.50 17.88 -18.82
CA THR A 166 6.72 18.76 -17.96
C THR A 166 5.53 17.97 -17.42
N LEU A 167 5.35 17.97 -16.10
CA LEU A 167 4.25 17.25 -15.45
C LEU A 167 3.09 18.21 -15.16
N LEU A 168 2.01 18.09 -15.92
CA LEU A 168 0.73 18.73 -15.61
C LEU A 168 -0.08 17.76 -14.73
N ARG A 169 -0.23 18.10 -13.46
CA ARG A 169 -0.88 17.22 -12.47
C ARG A 169 -2.29 17.69 -12.21
N ARG A 170 -3.22 16.73 -12.02
CA ARG A 170 -4.52 17.02 -11.45
C ARG A 170 -4.37 17.69 -10.06
N ALA A 171 -5.31 18.56 -9.70
CA ALA A 171 -5.32 19.19 -8.38
C ALA A 171 -5.63 18.15 -7.29
N THR A 172 -6.78 17.48 -7.40
CA THR A 172 -7.29 16.55 -6.37
C THR A 172 -7.96 15.33 -7.00
N ASP A 173 -8.05 14.21 -6.27
CA ASP A 173 -8.83 13.06 -6.76
C ASP A 173 -10.33 13.38 -6.73
N PRO A 174 -11.17 12.76 -7.57
CA PRO A 174 -12.60 13.08 -7.64
C PRO A 174 -13.35 12.99 -6.30
N TRP A 175 -12.91 12.15 -5.37
CA TRP A 175 -13.58 12.02 -4.07
C TRP A 175 -13.19 13.14 -3.09
N GLU A 176 -12.04 13.79 -3.29
CA GLU A 176 -11.54 14.92 -2.47
C GLU A 176 -12.03 16.26 -3.02
N SER A 177 -12.92 16.29 -4.01
CA SER A 177 -13.39 17.52 -4.66
C SER A 177 -14.36 18.34 -3.82
N HIS A 178 -14.67 17.90 -2.60
CA HIS A 178 -15.59 18.56 -1.66
C HIS A 178 -14.86 19.38 -0.59
N LEU A 179 -13.53 19.40 -0.62
CA LEU A 179 -12.65 20.22 0.21
C LEU A 179 -12.34 21.53 -0.53
#